data_AF-A0A7Y1UPX2-F1
#
_entry.id   AF-A0A7Y1UPX2-F1
#
_cell.length_a   1.000
_cell.length_b   1.000
_cell.length_c   1.000
_cell.angle_alpha   90.00
_cell.angle_beta   90.00
_cell.angle_gamma   90.00
#
_symmetry.space_group_name_H-M   'P 1'
#
loop_
_entity.id
_entity.type
_entity.pdbx_description
1 polymer ?
#
loop_
_entity_poly.entity_id
_entity_poly.type
_entity_poly.pdbx_seq_one_letter_code
_entity_poly.pdbx_strand_id
1 'polypeptide(L)'
;MGRIQQLLAMAMVSVMVVAMGAAALAVVGEEEPVAPEELIEVADTDGDGLSDQDENLIHGTDPNDDDSDDDGLLDGVEVLDLGTDPNDDDS
;
A
#
# COMPACT_ATOMS: atom_id res chain seq x y z
N MET A 1 -22.41 1.75 -34.22
CA MET A 1 -21.90 2.36 -32.97
C MET A 1 -22.73 3.60 -32.65
N GLY A 2 -23.25 3.75 -31.43
CA GLY A 2 -23.35 5.11 -30.85
C GLY A 2 -24.67 5.68 -30.30
N ARG A 3 -25.71 4.90 -29.94
CA ARG A 3 -26.85 5.46 -29.15
C ARG A 3 -27.47 4.56 -28.08
N ILE A 4 -27.16 3.26 -28.07
CA ILE A 4 -27.80 2.29 -27.16
C ILE A 4 -27.12 2.23 -25.78
N GLN A 5 -25.90 2.76 -25.65
CA GLN A 5 -25.18 2.82 -24.37
C GLN A 5 -25.52 4.06 -23.53
N GLN A 6 -26.22 5.07 -24.07
CA GLN A 6 -26.63 6.24 -23.29
C GLN A 6 -28.02 6.13 -22.65
N LEU A 7 -28.82 5.12 -23.01
CA LEU A 7 -30.14 4.87 -22.40
C LEU A 7 -30.10 3.93 -21.19
N LEU A 8 -29.01 3.18 -20.98
CA LEU A 8 -28.92 2.18 -19.91
C LEU A 8 -28.29 2.73 -18.62
N ALA A 9 -27.43 3.75 -18.68
CA ALA A 9 -26.78 4.32 -17.50
C ALA A 9 -27.64 5.37 -16.75
N MET A 10 -28.64 5.95 -17.40
CA MET A 10 -29.56 6.93 -16.78
C MET A 10 -30.70 6.28 -15.96
N ALA A 11 -30.78 4.95 -15.90
CA ALA A 11 -31.85 4.21 -15.23
C ALA A 11 -31.59 3.89 -13.74
N MET A 12 -30.40 4.18 -13.20
CA MET A 12 -30.03 3.83 -11.81
C MET A 12 -30.04 5.00 -10.82
N VAL A 13 -30.51 6.19 -11.21
CA VAL A 13 -30.60 7.36 -10.29
C VAL A 13 -31.98 7.46 -9.61
N SER A 14 -32.84 6.45 -9.78
CA SER A 14 -34.17 6.43 -9.20
C SER A 14 -34.15 5.89 -7.76
N VAL A 15 -34.56 6.75 -6.82
CA VAL A 15 -35.16 6.44 -5.51
C VAL A 15 -34.19 6.11 -4.37
N MET A 16 -33.53 7.14 -3.81
CA MET A 16 -33.21 7.15 -2.37
C MET A 16 -34.24 8.02 -1.63
N VAL A 17 -35.41 7.45 -1.37
CA VAL A 17 -36.35 8.01 -0.38
C VAL A 17 -36.54 6.98 0.72
N VAL A 18 -36.54 7.46 1.98
CA VAL A 18 -36.95 6.81 3.23
C VAL A 18 -35.85 5.89 3.82
N ALA A 19 -35.37 5.99 5.06
CA ALA A 19 -36.05 6.31 6.31
C ALA A 19 -35.09 6.88 7.37
N MET A 20 -35.56 7.85 8.15
CA MET A 20 -35.02 8.15 9.47
C MET A 20 -35.64 7.14 10.46
N GLY A 21 -34.78 6.49 11.27
CA GLY A 21 -35.13 6.02 12.61
C GLY A 21 -35.62 4.58 12.76
N ALA A 22 -34.79 3.76 13.42
CA ALA A 22 -35.24 2.77 14.40
C ALA A 22 -34.06 2.40 15.32
N ALA A 23 -34.18 2.73 16.61
CA ALA A 23 -33.35 2.16 17.66
C ALA A 23 -34.00 0.86 18.14
N ALA A 24 -33.28 -0.26 18.08
CA ALA A 24 -33.52 -1.50 18.82
C ALA A 24 -32.25 -2.38 18.67
N LEU A 25 -31.41 -2.47 19.69
CA LEU A 25 -31.44 -3.50 20.74
C LEU A 25 -30.83 -4.84 20.27
N ALA A 26 -29.57 -5.03 20.69
CA ALA A 26 -28.76 -6.24 20.78
C ALA A 26 -29.27 -7.54 20.11
N VAL A 27 -28.54 -7.95 19.07
CA VAL A 27 -28.18 -9.36 18.89
C VAL A 27 -26.68 -9.46 19.18
N VAL A 28 -26.34 -9.97 20.36
CA VAL A 28 -25.01 -10.48 20.67
C VAL A 28 -24.98 -11.88 20.09
N GLY A 29 -24.06 -12.11 19.16
CA GLY A 29 -23.80 -13.43 18.57
C GLY A 29 -22.86 -13.31 17.39
N GLU A 30 -21.63 -13.77 17.63
CA GLU A 30 -20.59 -14.18 16.67
C GLU A 30 -20.07 -13.07 15.73
N GLU A 31 -18.84 -12.59 15.81
CA GLU A 31 -17.57 -13.32 15.90
C GLU A 31 -16.57 -12.49 16.73
N GLU A 32 -15.69 -13.17 17.47
CA GLU A 32 -14.57 -12.57 18.19
C GLU A 32 -13.86 -11.47 17.37
N PRO A 33 -13.48 -10.32 17.96
CA PRO A 33 -12.67 -9.35 17.25
C PRO A 33 -11.31 -9.99 16.97
N VAL A 34 -11.13 -10.51 15.75
CA VAL A 34 -9.80 -10.77 15.21
C VAL A 34 -9.05 -9.44 15.27
N ALA A 35 -8.09 -9.36 16.19
CA ALA A 35 -7.16 -8.24 16.29
C ALA A 35 -6.60 -7.95 14.89
N PRO A 36 -6.44 -6.67 14.50
CA PRO A 36 -6.01 -6.31 13.15
C PRO A 36 -4.74 -7.09 12.80
N GLU A 37 -4.75 -7.69 11.62
CA GLU A 37 -3.68 -8.49 11.03
C GLU A 37 -2.32 -7.82 11.29
N GLU A 38 -1.35 -8.60 11.77
CA GLU A 38 0.01 -8.18 12.11
C GLU A 38 0.62 -7.26 11.04
N LEU A 39 0.56 -5.95 11.26
CA LEU A 39 1.55 -5.04 10.72
C LEU A 39 2.82 -5.31 11.51
N ILE A 40 3.63 -6.26 11.04
CA ILE A 40 5.06 -6.16 11.25
C ILE A 40 5.45 -4.91 10.48
N GLU A 41 5.47 -3.76 11.16
CA GLU A 41 6.16 -2.57 10.63
C GLU A 41 7.63 -2.98 10.50
N VAL A 42 8.00 -3.47 9.31
CA VAL A 42 9.41 -3.63 8.99
C VAL A 42 9.94 -2.20 8.93
N ALA A 43 10.87 -1.89 9.82
CA ALA A 43 11.45 -0.56 9.88
C ALA A 43 12.15 -0.25 8.54
N ASP A 44 12.05 1.00 8.14
CA ASP A 44 12.67 1.63 6.96
C ASP A 44 13.21 2.95 7.53
N THR A 45 14.47 2.93 7.95
CA THR A 45 15.04 3.93 8.86
C THR A 45 15.44 5.21 8.13
N ASP A 46 15.89 5.12 6.89
CA ASP A 46 16.22 6.26 6.02
C ASP A 46 15.07 6.66 5.07
N GLY A 47 14.09 5.78 4.84
CA GLY A 47 12.87 6.08 4.09
C GLY A 47 13.04 5.95 2.58
N ASP A 48 14.00 5.15 2.12
CA ASP A 48 14.32 4.92 0.71
C ASP A 48 13.32 3.94 0.03
N GLY A 49 12.55 3.19 0.84
CA GLY A 49 11.55 2.22 0.42
C GLY A 49 11.98 0.76 0.53
N LEU A 50 13.21 0.48 0.96
CA LEU A 50 13.65 -0.82 1.47
C LEU A 50 13.42 -0.90 2.97
N SER A 51 13.46 -2.12 3.49
CA SER A 51 13.37 -2.32 4.92
C SER A 51 14.75 -2.55 5.51
N ASP A 52 15.00 -2.09 6.73
CA ASP A 52 16.28 -2.26 7.44
C ASP A 52 16.76 -3.73 7.42
N GLN A 53 15.81 -4.66 7.41
CA GLN A 53 16.09 -6.09 7.34
C GLN A 53 16.56 -6.51 5.94
N ASP A 54 15.89 -6.05 4.89
CA ASP A 54 16.23 -6.38 3.50
C ASP A 54 17.58 -5.78 3.12
N GLU A 55 17.82 -4.53 3.53
CA GLU A 55 19.11 -3.86 3.37
C GLU A 55 20.25 -4.66 4.01
N ASN A 56 20.13 -4.98 5.30
CA ASN A 56 21.19 -5.72 6.01
C ASN A 56 21.37 -7.17 5.52
N LEU A 57 20.29 -7.87 5.15
CA LEU A 57 20.33 -9.31 4.92
C LEU A 57 20.43 -9.69 3.43
N ILE A 58 19.94 -8.84 2.54
CA ILE A 58 19.78 -9.13 1.11
C ILE A 58 20.72 -8.27 0.27
N HIS A 59 20.74 -6.96 0.49
CA HIS A 59 21.44 -6.00 -0.36
C HIS A 59 22.83 -5.63 0.14
N GLY A 60 23.06 -5.68 1.46
CA GLY A 60 24.32 -5.31 2.09
C GLY A 60 24.52 -3.80 2.26
N THR A 61 23.45 -3.01 2.20
CA THR A 61 23.40 -1.56 2.38
C THR A 61 23.28 -1.17 3.86
N ASP A 62 23.51 0.11 4.20
CA ASP A 62 23.33 0.64 5.58
C ASP A 62 21.92 1.22 5.73
N PRO A 63 21.06 0.73 6.64
CA PRO A 63 19.70 1.24 6.84
C PRO A 63 19.56 2.71 7.26
N ASN A 64 20.66 3.44 7.36
CA ASN A 64 20.67 4.86 7.71
C ASN A 64 21.19 5.72 6.56
N ASP A 65 21.40 5.13 5.39
CA ASP A 65 22.03 5.72 4.23
C ASP A 65 21.19 5.39 2.99
N ASP A 66 20.46 6.39 2.49
CA ASP A 66 19.44 6.19 1.45
C ASP A 66 20.03 5.97 0.05
N ASP A 67 21.35 6.10 -0.11
CA ASP A 67 22.13 6.05 -1.36
C ASP A 67 23.53 5.48 -1.03
N SER A 68 23.63 4.15 -0.97
CA SER A 68 24.79 3.43 -0.40
C SER A 68 26.08 3.57 -1.22
N ASP A 69 25.99 3.90 -2.50
CA ASP A 69 27.14 4.16 -3.37
C ASP A 69 27.35 5.64 -3.72
N ASP A 70 26.54 6.54 -3.16
CA ASP A 70 26.60 7.99 -3.32
C ASP A 70 26.49 8.45 -4.80
N ASP A 71 25.80 7.69 -5.66
CA ASP A 71 25.66 7.99 -7.10
C ASP A 71 24.49 8.95 -7.43
N GLY A 72 23.58 9.13 -6.46
CA GLY A 72 22.40 9.97 -6.54
C GLY A 72 21.10 9.24 -6.84
N LEU A 73 21.10 7.91 -6.89
CA LEU A 73 19.93 7.04 -6.89
C LEU A 73 19.72 6.46 -5.48
N LEU A 74 18.46 6.23 -5.12
CA LEU A 74 18.16 5.63 -3.82
C LEU A 74 18.24 4.11 -3.92
N ASP A 75 18.76 3.44 -2.89
CA ASP A 75 18.93 1.97 -2.89
C ASP A 75 17.59 1.26 -3.24
N GLY A 76 16.48 1.73 -2.67
CA GLY A 76 15.15 1.20 -2.94
C GLY A 76 14.66 1.45 -4.36
N VAL A 77 15.02 2.55 -5.00
CA VAL A 77 14.70 2.79 -6.42
C VAL A 77 15.49 1.82 -7.29
N GLU A 78 16.77 1.65 -7.01
CA GLU A 78 17.63 0.72 -7.72
C GLU A 78 17.14 -0.72 -7.62
N VAL A 79 16.78 -1.18 -6.43
CA VAL A 79 16.30 -2.54 -6.20
C VAL A 79 14.90 -2.77 -6.76
N LEU A 80 13.96 -1.86 -6.51
CA LEU A 80 12.53 -2.09 -6.79
C LEU A 80 12.11 -1.70 -8.21
N ASP A 81 12.70 -0.64 -8.77
CA ASP A 81 12.29 -0.09 -10.06
C ASP A 81 13.29 -0.40 -11.18
N LEU A 82 14.59 -0.37 -10.91
CA LEU A 82 15.64 -0.56 -11.93
C LEU A 82 16.17 -1.99 -11.99
N GLY A 83 16.18 -2.69 -10.86
CA GLY A 83 16.81 -3.99 -10.69
C GLY A 83 18.34 -3.95 -10.81
N THR A 84 18.96 -2.84 -10.39
CA THR A 84 20.42 -2.65 -10.32
C THR A 84 20.96 -3.02 -8.93
N ASP A 85 22.28 -2.95 -8.75
CA ASP A 85 22.95 -3.25 -7.48
C ASP A 85 23.18 -1.93 -6.74
N PRO A 86 22.61 -1.73 -5.53
CA PRO A 86 22.71 -0.46 -4.79
C PRO A 86 24.09 -0.22 -4.15
N ASN A 87 25.15 -0.80 -4.70
CA ASN A 87 26.52 -0.66 -4.21
C ASN A 87 27.50 -0.47 -5.38
N ASP A 88 27.00 -0.06 -6.56
CA ASP A 88 27.75 0.04 -7.81
C ASP A 88 27.35 1.31 -8.58
N ASP A 89 28.19 2.36 -8.48
CA ASP A 89 27.97 3.72 -9.03
C ASP A 89 27.67 3.81 -10.56
N ASP A 90 27.64 2.70 -11.29
CA ASP A 90 27.51 2.60 -12.76
C ASP A 90 26.09 2.12 -13.22
N SER A 91 25.09 2.10 -12.32
CA SER A 91 23.67 1.73 -12.52
C SER A 91 22.86 2.63 -13.46
#